data_AF-U7PYP3-F1
#
_entry.id   AF-U7PYP3-F1
#
_cell.length_a   1.000
_cell.length_b   1.000
_cell.length_c   1.000
_cell.angle_alpha   90.00
_cell.angle_beta   90.00
_cell.angle_gamma   90.00
#
_symmetry.space_group_name_H-M   'P 1'
#
loop_
_entity.id
_entity.type
_entity.pdbx_description
1 polymer ?
#
loop_
_entity_poly.entity_id
_entity_poly.type
_entity_poly.pdbx_seq_one_letter_code
_entity_poly.pdbx_strand_id
1 'polypeptide(L)'
;MAGRPIFVATHPRSCSTAFERVFMTRPDDISCAHEPFGDAFYFGPERLSARFADEPKLREESGFTKTTYKDVLDSLLKQDKRLFIKDMAYYLFAPQGQPTSMAPSLADQANGVDKQTGDRAANPTTIPLSALQKFRFAFLIRNPRRSIPSYYRCTVPPLVETTKFNEFMPCEAGYKELRRLFDYLRAQGLVADDDITIIDADDLLDRPAEGIEAFCKAVDLDFRPEMLQWDDSAHQDHATAAFEKWAGWHNDALASTGLKARTSHKKTPSADEEDAEWASKYGAKGQKIIRDCVDTNMPDYDYLKQFTLKF
;
A
#
# COMPACT_ATOMS: atom_id res chain seq x y z
N MET A 1 5.86 25.75 8.52
CA MET A 1 6.02 24.40 9.09
C MET A 1 5.49 23.41 8.07
N ALA A 2 6.18 22.29 7.84
CA ALA A 2 5.69 21.25 6.95
C ALA A 2 4.28 20.79 7.40
N GLY A 3 3.38 20.54 6.45
CA GLY A 3 2.05 20.02 6.77
C GLY A 3 2.12 18.62 7.42
N ARG A 4 1.02 18.18 8.04
CA ARG A 4 0.94 16.83 8.63
C ARG A 4 1.31 15.77 7.57
N PRO A 5 2.19 14.80 7.88
CA PRO A 5 2.52 13.70 6.98
C PRO A 5 1.30 12.98 6.44
N ILE A 6 1.28 12.70 5.15
CA ILE A 6 0.20 11.97 4.48
C ILE A 6 0.59 10.49 4.45
N PHE A 7 -0.24 9.62 5.00
CA PHE A 7 -0.06 8.17 4.94
C PHE A 7 -1.12 7.58 4.01
N VAL A 8 -0.69 7.18 2.82
CA VAL A 8 -1.52 6.45 1.86
C VAL A 8 -1.39 4.96 2.13
N ALA A 9 -2.37 4.43 2.85
CA ALA A 9 -2.48 3.00 3.13
C ALA A 9 -3.06 2.27 1.92
N THR A 10 -2.41 1.19 1.51
CA THR A 10 -2.74 0.48 0.28
C THR A 10 -2.71 -1.03 0.47
N HIS A 11 -3.09 -1.76 -0.57
CA HIS A 11 -2.81 -3.19 -0.71
C HIS A 11 -1.89 -3.42 -1.94
N PRO A 12 -1.26 -4.60 -2.10
CA PRO A 12 -0.42 -4.86 -3.25
C PRO A 12 -1.16 -4.67 -4.57
N ARG A 13 -0.42 -4.19 -5.57
CA ARG A 13 -0.89 -4.06 -6.96
C ARG A 13 -2.09 -3.11 -7.14
N SER A 14 -2.25 -2.15 -6.23
CA SER A 14 -3.27 -1.09 -6.24
C SER A 14 -2.96 0.11 -7.16
N CYS A 15 -1.94 0.03 -8.03
CA CYS A 15 -1.39 1.18 -8.78
C CYS A 15 -0.77 2.27 -7.90
N SER A 16 -0.55 1.98 -6.62
CA SER A 16 0.06 2.88 -5.63
C SER A 16 1.42 3.43 -6.01
N THR A 17 2.27 2.68 -6.70
CA THR A 17 3.59 3.17 -7.11
C THR A 17 3.46 4.23 -8.20
N ALA A 18 2.55 4.05 -9.17
CA ALA A 18 2.27 5.08 -10.18
C ALA A 18 1.62 6.32 -9.55
N PHE A 19 0.78 6.13 -8.53
CA PHE A 19 0.21 7.20 -7.73
C PHE A 19 1.30 7.96 -6.94
N GLU A 20 2.23 7.25 -6.30
CA GLU A 20 3.36 7.84 -5.60
C GLU A 20 4.28 8.63 -6.54
N ARG A 21 4.53 8.13 -7.76
CA ARG A 21 5.31 8.86 -8.77
C ARG A 21 4.80 10.28 -9.02
N VAL A 22 3.48 10.50 -8.93
CA VAL A 22 2.87 11.84 -9.06
C VAL A 22 3.36 12.80 -7.98
N PHE A 23 3.61 12.33 -6.76
CA PHE A 23 4.10 13.18 -5.66
C PHE A 23 5.63 13.26 -5.64
N MET A 24 6.32 12.28 -6.22
CA MET A 24 7.78 12.35 -6.42
C MET A 24 8.21 13.45 -7.39
N THR A 25 7.30 13.99 -8.20
CA THR A 25 7.59 15.16 -9.07
C THR A 25 7.65 16.49 -8.33
N ARG A 26 7.50 16.46 -7.00
CA ARG A 26 7.55 17.65 -6.14
C ARG A 26 8.68 17.57 -5.12
N PRO A 27 9.93 17.39 -5.59
CA PRO A 27 11.05 17.24 -4.68
C PRO A 27 11.35 18.52 -3.90
N ASP A 28 10.77 19.68 -4.25
CA ASP A 28 10.92 20.95 -3.57
C ASP A 28 10.17 20.99 -2.22
N ASP A 29 8.98 20.39 -2.13
CA ASP A 29 8.12 20.51 -0.95
C ASP A 29 7.57 19.19 -0.38
N ILE A 30 7.74 18.07 -1.10
CA ILE A 30 7.34 16.73 -0.66
C ILE A 30 8.55 15.79 -0.58
N SER A 31 8.69 15.09 0.55
CA SER A 31 9.53 13.89 0.65
C SER A 31 8.65 12.65 0.51
N CYS A 32 9.00 11.72 -0.38
CA CYS A 32 8.27 10.45 -0.51
C CYS A 32 8.98 9.31 0.23
N ALA A 33 8.22 8.49 0.94
CA ALA A 33 8.70 7.27 1.58
C ALA A 33 7.95 6.06 1.02
N HIS A 34 8.71 5.19 0.34
CA HIS A 34 8.20 4.01 -0.35
C HIS A 34 8.25 2.76 0.54
N GLU A 35 7.08 2.29 0.97
CA GLU A 35 6.89 1.06 1.76
C GLU A 35 7.85 0.92 2.96
N PRO A 36 8.02 1.97 3.78
CA PRO A 36 9.02 1.98 4.84
C PRO A 36 8.80 0.90 5.91
N PHE A 37 7.54 0.54 6.22
CA PHE A 37 7.24 -0.48 7.23
C PHE A 37 7.48 -1.92 6.74
N GLY A 38 7.67 -2.12 5.43
CA GLY A 38 8.04 -3.43 4.88
C GLY A 38 9.36 -3.97 5.44
N ASP A 39 10.27 -3.06 5.83
CA ASP A 39 11.58 -3.41 6.38
C ASP A 39 11.45 -4.15 7.72
N ALA A 40 10.70 -3.56 8.65
CA ALA A 40 10.40 -4.16 9.95
C ALA A 40 9.49 -5.39 9.81
N PHE A 41 8.52 -5.34 8.88
CA PHE A 41 7.53 -6.40 8.68
C PHE A 41 8.11 -7.71 8.16
N TYR A 42 9.06 -7.65 7.21
CA TYR A 42 9.67 -8.84 6.60
C TYR A 42 11.00 -9.23 7.23
N PHE A 43 11.88 -8.26 7.50
CA PHE A 43 13.29 -8.55 7.78
C PHE A 43 13.68 -8.31 9.22
N GLY A 44 13.05 -7.33 9.87
CA GLY A 44 13.36 -6.88 11.23
C GLY A 44 13.23 -7.94 12.32
N PRO A 45 13.66 -7.61 13.56
CA PRO A 45 13.53 -8.50 14.69
C PRO A 45 12.07 -8.64 15.16
N GLU A 46 11.22 -7.67 14.82
CA GLU A 46 9.79 -7.59 15.17
C GLU A 46 8.85 -8.00 14.03
N ARG A 47 9.40 -8.70 13.03
CA ARG A 47 8.67 -9.13 11.83
C ARG A 47 7.37 -9.85 12.19
N LEU A 48 6.33 -9.51 11.45
CA LEU A 48 5.02 -10.16 11.55
C LEU A 48 4.84 -11.21 10.45
N SER A 49 5.60 -11.10 9.35
CA SER A 49 5.56 -12.07 8.27
C SER A 49 6.37 -13.32 8.56
N ALA A 50 5.86 -14.46 8.11
CA ALA A 50 6.63 -15.70 7.98
C ALA A 50 7.44 -15.73 6.66
N ARG A 51 7.18 -14.80 5.73
CA ARG A 51 7.94 -14.71 4.49
C ARG A 51 9.42 -14.44 4.81
N PHE A 52 10.31 -15.20 4.17
CA PHE A 52 11.75 -15.19 4.41
C PHE A 52 12.19 -15.66 5.81
N ALA A 53 11.30 -16.18 6.66
CA ALA A 53 11.67 -16.63 8.00
C ALA A 53 12.76 -17.72 7.98
N ASP A 54 12.67 -18.63 7.00
CA ASP A 54 13.63 -19.71 6.76
C ASP A 54 14.75 -19.34 5.77
N GLU A 55 14.89 -18.04 5.44
CA GLU A 55 15.90 -17.52 4.51
C GLU A 55 16.83 -16.51 5.21
N PRO A 56 17.64 -16.94 6.20
CA PRO A 56 18.45 -16.03 7.02
C PRO A 56 19.46 -15.22 6.21
N LYS A 57 20.01 -15.81 5.14
CA LYS A 57 20.94 -15.13 4.23
C LYS A 57 20.25 -13.97 3.48
N LEU A 58 19.08 -14.22 2.91
CA LEU A 58 18.30 -13.19 2.20
C LEU A 58 17.92 -12.06 3.16
N ARG A 59 17.52 -12.41 4.39
CA ARG A 59 17.25 -11.42 5.43
C ARG A 59 18.48 -10.57 5.75
N GLU A 60 19.65 -11.17 5.94
CA GLU A 60 20.89 -10.42 6.20
C GLU A 60 21.27 -9.52 5.02
N GLU A 61 21.15 -10.03 3.79
CA GLU A 61 21.40 -9.27 2.55
C GLU A 61 20.44 -8.11 2.35
N SER A 62 19.25 -8.12 2.98
CA SER A 62 18.34 -6.98 2.97
C SER A 62 18.90 -5.75 3.70
N GLY A 63 19.82 -5.93 4.65
CA GLY A 63 20.34 -4.86 5.50
C GLY A 63 19.39 -4.40 6.63
N PHE A 64 18.19 -4.98 6.73
CA PHE A 64 17.14 -4.55 7.67
C PHE A 64 16.92 -5.50 8.85
N THR A 65 17.81 -6.46 9.10
CA THR A 65 17.66 -7.46 10.18
C THR A 65 17.60 -6.85 11.58
N LYS A 66 18.04 -5.61 11.74
CA LYS A 66 18.02 -4.84 13.00
C LYS A 66 16.98 -3.72 13.01
N THR A 67 16.27 -3.49 11.90
CA THR A 67 15.32 -2.39 11.77
C THR A 67 14.01 -2.73 12.47
N THR A 68 13.67 -1.96 13.50
CA THR A 68 12.41 -2.06 14.25
C THR A 68 11.33 -1.15 13.67
N TYR A 69 10.07 -1.34 14.09
CA TYR A 69 9.01 -0.39 13.73
C TYR A 69 9.28 1.03 14.26
N LYS A 70 9.92 1.13 15.43
CA LYS A 70 10.35 2.41 16.00
C LYS A 70 11.41 3.10 15.13
N ASP A 71 12.40 2.37 14.64
CA ASP A 71 13.45 2.95 13.77
C ASP A 71 12.84 3.55 12.50
N VAL A 72 11.89 2.83 11.90
CA VAL A 72 11.13 3.29 10.73
C VAL A 72 10.34 4.56 11.08
N LEU A 73 9.55 4.53 12.15
CA LEU A 73 8.73 5.68 12.56
C LEU A 73 9.58 6.92 12.88
N ASP A 74 10.68 6.75 13.62
CA ASP A 74 11.59 7.84 13.97
C ASP A 74 12.27 8.42 12.73
N SER A 75 12.60 7.61 11.73
CA SER A 75 13.15 8.07 10.45
C SER A 75 12.13 8.89 9.64
N LEU A 76 10.88 8.42 9.57
CA LEU A 76 9.80 9.13 8.88
C LEU A 76 9.46 10.48 9.55
N LEU A 77 9.58 10.59 10.87
CA LEU A 77 9.25 11.83 11.58
C LEU A 77 10.39 12.87 11.60
N LYS A 78 11.57 12.56 11.05
CA LYS A 78 12.74 13.46 10.96
C LYS A 78 12.84 14.25 9.66
N GLN A 79 11.73 14.38 8.91
CA GLN A 79 11.73 15.01 7.59
C GLN A 79 11.46 16.52 7.68
N ASP A 80 12.21 17.32 6.91
CA ASP A 80 12.04 18.78 6.84
C ASP A 80 10.86 19.20 5.96
N LYS A 81 10.56 18.40 4.93
CA LYS A 81 9.46 18.58 3.98
C LYS A 81 8.21 17.86 4.44
N ARG A 82 7.07 18.17 3.82
CA ARG A 82 5.86 17.40 4.07
C ARG A 82 6.10 15.99 3.56
N LEU A 83 5.91 15.01 4.42
CA LEU A 83 6.14 13.61 4.07
C LEU A 83 4.89 13.02 3.41
N PHE A 84 5.09 12.33 2.29
CA PHE A 84 4.12 11.45 1.65
C PHE A 84 4.60 10.01 1.81
N ILE A 85 3.84 9.19 2.53
CA ILE A 85 4.15 7.78 2.76
C ILE A 85 3.20 6.98 1.91
N LYS A 86 3.75 6.12 1.05
CA LYS A 86 3.00 5.02 0.45
C LYS A 86 3.36 3.78 1.25
N ASP A 87 2.37 3.08 1.80
CA ASP A 87 2.65 1.80 2.46
C ASP A 87 1.51 0.78 2.31
N MET A 88 1.82 -0.48 2.58
CA MET A 88 0.82 -1.55 2.61
C MET A 88 0.22 -1.66 4.00
N ALA A 89 -1.12 -1.64 4.10
CA ALA A 89 -1.79 -1.72 5.39
C ALA A 89 -1.41 -3.00 6.14
N TYR A 90 -1.29 -4.14 5.45
CA TYR A 90 -0.98 -5.42 6.08
C TYR A 90 0.39 -5.47 6.76
N TYR A 91 1.33 -4.55 6.45
CA TYR A 91 2.58 -4.46 7.22
C TYR A 91 2.35 -4.09 8.69
N LEU A 92 1.18 -3.54 9.03
CA LEU A 92 0.87 -3.16 10.39
C LEU A 92 0.11 -4.26 11.16
N PHE A 93 -0.14 -5.42 10.56
CA PHE A 93 -0.99 -6.47 11.10
C PHE A 93 -0.29 -7.83 11.11
N ALA A 94 -0.60 -8.63 12.13
CA ALA A 94 -0.31 -10.06 12.10
C ALA A 94 -1.12 -10.73 10.98
N PRO A 95 -0.52 -11.68 10.25
CA PRO A 95 -1.14 -12.27 9.07
C PRO A 95 -2.31 -13.20 9.44
N GLN A 96 -3.11 -13.58 8.43
CA GLN A 96 -4.28 -14.47 8.56
C GLN A 96 -5.34 -13.99 9.57
N GLY A 97 -5.44 -12.68 9.80
CA GLY A 97 -6.42 -12.10 10.73
C GLY A 97 -6.15 -12.42 12.21
N GLN A 98 -4.95 -12.88 12.55
CA GLN A 98 -4.56 -13.07 13.94
C GLN A 98 -4.56 -11.74 14.70
N PRO A 99 -4.77 -11.77 16.04
CA PRO A 99 -4.56 -10.59 16.88
C PRO A 99 -3.13 -10.06 16.70
N THR A 100 -3.00 -8.75 16.54
CA THR A 100 -1.69 -8.11 16.37
C THR A 100 -1.24 -7.54 17.71
N SER A 101 -0.06 -7.94 18.18
CA SER A 101 0.57 -7.33 19.33
C SER A 101 1.26 -6.03 18.93
N MET A 102 1.34 -5.08 19.86
CA MET A 102 2.17 -3.89 19.70
C MET A 102 3.64 -4.29 19.44
N ALA A 103 4.32 -3.56 18.56
CA ALA A 103 5.75 -3.73 18.36
C ALA A 103 6.49 -3.51 19.70
N PRO A 104 7.37 -4.44 20.13
CA PRO A 104 8.11 -4.30 21.38
C PRO A 104 8.86 -2.96 21.52
N SER A 105 9.43 -2.46 20.43
CA SER A 105 10.14 -1.19 20.30
C SER A 105 9.25 0.05 20.48
N LEU A 106 7.92 -0.10 20.38
CA LEU A 106 6.92 0.95 20.55
C LEU A 106 6.05 0.74 21.80
N ALA A 107 6.34 -0.27 22.62
CA ALA A 107 5.54 -0.61 23.78
C ALA A 107 5.49 0.50 24.84
N ASP A 108 6.52 1.34 24.92
CA ASP A 108 6.60 2.51 25.80
C ASP A 108 5.75 3.70 25.31
N GLN A 109 5.42 3.73 24.02
CA GLN A 109 4.53 4.72 23.39
C GLN A 109 3.07 4.29 23.40
N ALA A 110 2.80 3.02 23.71
CA ALA A 110 1.45 2.50 23.86
C ALA A 110 0.83 2.98 25.17
N ASN A 111 -0.44 3.38 25.12
CA ASN A 111 -1.18 3.88 26.27
C ASN A 111 -2.43 3.03 26.53
N GLY A 112 -3.27 3.44 27.48
CA GLY A 112 -4.47 2.71 27.83
C GLY A 112 -5.45 2.49 26.67
N VAL A 113 -5.48 3.38 25.68
CA VAL A 113 -6.43 3.27 24.55
C VAL A 113 -5.97 2.32 23.45
N ASP A 114 -4.69 1.91 23.45
CA ASP A 114 -4.22 0.81 22.60
C ASP A 114 -4.76 -0.54 23.08
N LYS A 115 -5.10 -0.63 24.36
CA LYS A 115 -5.81 -1.77 24.95
C LYS A 115 -7.32 -1.54 24.81
N GLN A 116 -8.09 -2.63 24.72
CA GLN A 116 -9.55 -2.53 24.77
C GLN A 116 -9.97 -1.80 26.05
N THR A 117 -10.69 -0.69 25.91
CA THR A 117 -11.17 0.12 27.03
C THR A 117 -12.65 0.43 26.84
N GLY A 118 -13.50 -0.19 27.67
CA GLY A 118 -14.95 -0.10 27.52
C GLY A 118 -15.40 -0.57 26.13
N ASP A 119 -16.14 0.29 25.43
CA ASP A 119 -16.68 0.02 24.10
C ASP A 119 -15.72 0.34 22.95
N ARG A 120 -14.55 0.94 23.22
CA ARG A 120 -13.57 1.24 22.17
C ARG A 120 -12.86 -0.03 21.72
N ALA A 121 -12.90 -0.27 20.41
CA ALA A 121 -12.16 -1.37 19.79
C ALA A 121 -10.66 -1.28 20.15
N ALA A 122 -10.06 -2.41 20.51
CA ALA A 122 -8.62 -2.51 20.70
C ALA A 122 -7.89 -2.09 19.42
N ASN A 123 -6.71 -1.46 19.58
CA ASN A 123 -5.86 -1.15 18.44
C ASN A 123 -5.51 -2.44 17.69
N PRO A 124 -5.92 -2.60 16.41
CA PRO A 124 -5.69 -3.83 15.70
C PRO A 124 -4.31 -3.89 15.04
N THR A 125 -3.47 -2.87 15.23
CA THR A 125 -2.18 -2.70 14.57
C THR A 125 -1.01 -2.86 15.52
N THR A 126 0.19 -3.05 14.97
CA THR A 126 1.46 -3.08 15.71
C THR A 126 1.98 -1.68 16.09
N ILE A 127 1.31 -0.61 15.64
CA ILE A 127 1.70 0.80 15.84
C ILE A 127 0.75 1.46 16.84
N PRO A 128 1.24 2.15 17.87
CA PRO A 128 0.37 2.74 18.88
C PRO A 128 -0.46 3.90 18.31
N LEU A 129 -1.64 4.14 18.88
CA LEU A 129 -2.54 5.20 18.43
C LEU A 129 -1.86 6.58 18.47
N SER A 130 -1.02 6.82 19.48
CA SER A 130 -0.22 8.05 19.62
C SER A 130 0.70 8.32 18.42
N ALA A 131 1.19 7.26 17.77
CA ALA A 131 1.96 7.36 16.53
C ALA A 131 1.04 7.52 15.32
N LEU A 132 -0.05 6.76 15.21
CA LEU A 132 -1.02 6.88 14.13
C LEU A 132 -1.60 8.30 14.04
N GLN A 133 -1.87 8.96 15.17
CA GLN A 133 -2.39 10.33 15.25
C GLN A 133 -1.52 11.39 14.57
N LYS A 134 -0.24 11.09 14.32
CA LYS A 134 0.70 11.99 13.65
C LYS A 134 0.45 12.09 12.14
N PHE A 135 -0.35 11.19 11.57
CA PHE A 135 -0.57 11.10 10.12
C PHE A 135 -1.96 11.60 9.72
N ARG A 136 -2.05 12.14 8.51
CA ARG A 136 -3.29 12.26 7.75
C ARG A 136 -3.42 11.01 6.90
N PHE A 137 -4.41 10.17 7.16
CA PHE A 137 -4.58 8.93 6.40
C PHE A 137 -5.40 9.16 5.14
N ALA A 138 -4.96 8.51 4.07
CA ALA A 138 -5.72 8.29 2.85
C ALA A 138 -5.55 6.83 2.42
N PHE A 139 -6.41 6.36 1.53
CA PHE A 139 -6.43 4.97 1.10
C PHE A 139 -6.46 4.88 -0.42
N LEU A 140 -5.76 3.88 -0.97
CA LEU A 140 -5.84 3.55 -2.39
C LEU A 140 -6.25 2.08 -2.53
N ILE A 141 -7.37 1.88 -3.22
CA ILE A 141 -7.93 0.55 -3.49
C ILE A 141 -7.96 0.27 -4.98
N ARG A 142 -7.99 -1.01 -5.33
CA ARG A 142 -8.21 -1.48 -6.69
C ARG A 142 -9.01 -2.77 -6.67
N ASN A 143 -9.83 -2.98 -7.69
CA ASN A 143 -10.64 -4.19 -7.76
C ASN A 143 -9.77 -5.47 -7.68
N PRO A 144 -10.08 -6.42 -6.77
CA PRO A 144 -9.36 -7.70 -6.62
C PRO A 144 -9.18 -8.45 -7.94
N ARG A 145 -10.15 -8.40 -8.85
CA ARG A 145 -10.10 -9.03 -10.18
C ARG A 145 -8.93 -8.54 -11.04
N ARG A 146 -8.35 -7.37 -10.73
CA ARG A 146 -7.16 -6.81 -11.41
C ARG A 146 -5.88 -6.93 -10.59
N SER A 147 -5.96 -6.73 -9.28
CA SER A 147 -4.79 -6.70 -8.39
C SER A 147 -4.27 -8.11 -8.09
N ILE A 148 -5.14 -9.07 -7.77
CA ILE A 148 -4.78 -10.44 -7.36
C ILE A 148 -4.09 -11.23 -8.48
N PRO A 149 -4.59 -11.29 -9.73
CA PRO A 149 -3.84 -11.95 -10.80
C PRO A 149 -2.50 -11.25 -11.05
N SER A 150 -2.43 -9.92 -10.88
CA SER A 150 -1.15 -9.21 -10.97
C SER A 150 -0.21 -9.51 -9.80
N TYR A 151 -0.73 -9.79 -8.60
CA TYR A 151 0.06 -10.19 -7.44
C TYR A 151 0.59 -11.60 -7.66
N TYR A 152 -0.28 -12.53 -8.07
CA TYR A 152 0.08 -13.90 -8.44
C TYR A 152 1.16 -13.93 -9.53
N ARG A 153 1.07 -13.05 -10.54
CA ARG A 153 2.10 -12.92 -11.58
C ARG A 153 3.49 -12.64 -10.99
N CYS A 154 3.58 -11.88 -9.90
CA CYS A 154 4.83 -11.54 -9.23
C CYS A 154 5.42 -12.68 -8.40
N THR A 155 4.66 -13.76 -8.17
CA THR A 155 5.08 -14.94 -7.39
C THR A 155 5.33 -16.18 -8.27
N VAL A 156 5.37 -16.01 -9.60
CA VAL A 156 5.65 -17.09 -10.56
C VAL A 156 6.71 -16.65 -11.59
N PRO A 157 7.38 -17.59 -12.28
CA PRO A 157 8.36 -17.26 -13.31
C PRO A 157 7.77 -16.42 -14.46
N PRO A 158 8.55 -15.53 -15.07
CA PRO A 158 9.95 -15.23 -14.73
C PRO A 158 10.09 -14.24 -13.55
N LEU A 159 9.02 -13.52 -13.17
CA LEU A 159 9.13 -12.42 -12.18
C LEU A 159 9.60 -12.89 -10.80
N VAL A 160 9.22 -14.09 -10.38
CA VAL A 160 9.64 -14.65 -9.08
C VAL A 160 11.16 -14.71 -8.91
N GLU A 161 11.90 -14.81 -10.02
CA GLU A 161 13.37 -14.84 -10.00
C GLU A 161 13.94 -13.50 -9.55
N THR A 162 13.25 -12.39 -9.82
CA THR A 162 13.62 -11.05 -9.38
C THR A 162 12.96 -10.69 -8.05
N THR A 163 11.66 -10.95 -7.91
CA THR A 163 10.91 -10.55 -6.70
C THR A 163 11.35 -11.36 -5.49
N LYS A 164 11.76 -12.63 -5.68
CA LYS A 164 12.02 -13.63 -4.63
C LYS A 164 10.80 -14.00 -3.78
N PHE A 165 9.59 -13.61 -4.18
CA PHE A 165 8.36 -14.00 -3.49
C PHE A 165 7.93 -15.38 -3.99
N ASN A 166 8.67 -16.42 -3.56
CA ASN A 166 8.56 -17.80 -4.05
C ASN A 166 7.20 -18.47 -3.82
N GLU A 167 6.38 -17.89 -2.96
CA GLU A 167 5.04 -18.37 -2.62
C GLU A 167 4.02 -17.23 -2.72
N PHE A 168 2.90 -17.52 -3.38
CA PHE A 168 1.69 -16.71 -3.31
C PHE A 168 1.04 -16.90 -1.94
N MET A 169 1.02 -15.85 -1.12
CA MET A 169 0.42 -15.88 0.21
C MET A 169 -0.89 -15.08 0.19
N PRO A 170 -2.07 -15.71 0.19
CA PRO A 170 -3.36 -15.00 0.15
C PRO A 170 -3.54 -13.98 1.28
N CYS A 171 -2.87 -14.17 2.43
CA CYS A 171 -2.90 -13.22 3.53
C CYS A 171 -2.22 -11.88 3.24
N GLU A 172 -1.39 -11.79 2.20
CA GLU A 172 -0.77 -10.54 1.76
C GLU A 172 -1.61 -9.82 0.69
N ALA A 173 -2.77 -10.37 0.31
CA ALA A 173 -3.73 -9.65 -0.54
C ALA A 173 -4.14 -8.29 0.06
N GLY A 174 -4.19 -8.20 1.39
CA GLY A 174 -4.17 -6.94 2.14
C GLY A 174 -5.51 -6.17 2.23
N TYR A 175 -6.59 -6.65 1.62
CA TYR A 175 -7.88 -5.94 1.63
C TYR A 175 -8.53 -5.93 3.02
N LYS A 176 -8.52 -7.07 3.71
CA LYS A 176 -9.06 -7.21 5.05
C LYS A 176 -8.34 -6.30 6.04
N GLU A 177 -7.01 -6.26 5.97
CA GLU A 177 -6.16 -5.42 6.81
C GLU A 177 -6.38 -3.93 6.49
N LEU A 178 -6.52 -3.58 5.21
CA LEU A 178 -6.83 -2.21 4.78
C LEU A 178 -8.17 -1.74 5.34
N ARG A 179 -9.21 -2.58 5.27
CA ARG A 179 -10.51 -2.29 5.87
C ARG A 179 -10.43 -2.16 7.39
N ARG A 180 -9.74 -3.09 8.07
CA ARG A 180 -9.56 -3.04 9.53
C ARG A 180 -8.86 -1.76 9.97
N LEU A 181 -7.85 -1.32 9.22
CA LEU A 181 -7.16 -0.05 9.47
C LEU A 181 -8.12 1.13 9.30
N PHE A 182 -8.86 1.17 8.19
CA PHE A 182 -9.84 2.21 7.90
C PHE A 182 -10.92 2.32 8.99
N ASP A 183 -11.56 1.21 9.35
CA ASP A 183 -12.61 1.17 10.37
C ASP A 183 -12.08 1.60 11.74
N TYR A 184 -10.87 1.16 12.11
CA TYR A 184 -10.24 1.57 13.36
C TYR A 184 -9.92 3.08 13.38
N LEU A 185 -9.31 3.62 12.32
CA LEU A 185 -8.98 5.03 12.24
C LEU A 185 -10.23 5.92 12.28
N ARG A 186 -11.34 5.48 11.67
CA ARG A 186 -12.64 6.15 11.79
C ARG A 186 -13.19 6.11 13.21
N ALA A 187 -13.18 4.94 13.85
CA ALA A 187 -13.65 4.80 15.22
C ALA A 187 -12.84 5.65 16.24
N GLN A 188 -11.57 5.92 15.96
CA GLN A 188 -10.72 6.79 16.78
C GLN A 188 -10.78 8.28 16.37
N GLY A 189 -11.56 8.64 15.35
CA GLY A 189 -11.70 10.02 14.87
C GLY A 189 -10.47 10.55 14.11
N LEU A 190 -9.56 9.68 13.66
CA LEU A 190 -8.41 10.05 12.83
C LEU A 190 -8.78 10.19 11.35
N VAL A 191 -9.88 9.55 10.94
CA VAL A 191 -10.54 9.72 9.64
C VAL A 191 -11.99 10.11 9.92
N ALA A 192 -12.33 11.38 9.75
CA ALA A 192 -13.69 11.86 9.94
C ALA A 192 -14.55 11.48 8.72
N ASP A 193 -15.85 11.27 8.93
CA ASP A 193 -16.77 10.80 7.87
C ASP A 193 -16.91 11.77 6.70
N ASP A 194 -16.78 13.07 6.96
CA ASP A 194 -16.77 14.15 5.97
C ASP A 194 -15.37 14.43 5.38
N ASP A 195 -14.34 13.72 5.85
CA ASP A 195 -12.94 13.89 5.46
C ASP A 195 -12.30 12.58 4.97
N ILE A 196 -13.14 11.60 4.59
CA ILE A 196 -12.66 10.30 4.08
C ILE A 196 -12.00 10.49 2.71
N THR A 197 -10.73 10.10 2.62
CA THR A 197 -9.95 10.14 1.38
C THR A 197 -9.64 8.71 0.91
N ILE A 198 -10.47 8.16 0.03
CA ILE A 198 -10.20 6.88 -0.66
C ILE A 198 -10.23 7.10 -2.17
N ILE A 199 -9.14 6.75 -2.85
CA ILE A 199 -9.08 6.70 -4.31
C ILE A 199 -9.26 5.25 -4.76
N ASP A 200 -10.11 5.04 -5.76
CA ASP A 200 -10.12 3.80 -6.52
C ASP A 200 -9.21 3.94 -7.74
N ALA A 201 -8.30 2.99 -7.91
CA ALA A 201 -7.29 3.02 -8.95
C ALA A 201 -7.89 2.90 -10.35
N ASP A 202 -9.03 2.24 -10.55
CA ASP A 202 -9.66 2.20 -11.86
C ASP A 202 -10.30 3.56 -12.21
N ASP A 203 -10.98 4.20 -11.25
CA ASP A 203 -11.52 5.56 -11.46
C ASP A 203 -10.39 6.57 -11.74
N LEU A 204 -9.27 6.48 -11.00
CA LEU A 204 -8.08 7.31 -11.20
C LEU A 204 -7.45 7.10 -12.58
N LEU A 205 -7.33 5.85 -13.04
CA LEU A 205 -6.71 5.55 -14.34
C LEU A 205 -7.59 6.00 -15.52
N ASP A 206 -8.90 6.15 -15.32
CA ASP A 206 -9.80 6.69 -16.34
C ASP A 206 -9.72 8.23 -16.37
N ARG A 207 -9.56 8.88 -15.21
CA ARG A 207 -9.55 10.35 -15.06
C ARG A 207 -8.46 10.81 -14.09
N PRO A 208 -7.18 10.76 -14.50
CA PRO A 208 -6.06 10.95 -13.57
C PRO A 208 -5.92 12.40 -13.11
N ALA A 209 -6.18 13.40 -13.96
CA ALA A 209 -6.08 14.80 -13.55
C ALA A 209 -7.11 15.12 -12.47
N GLU A 210 -8.36 14.75 -12.70
CA GLU A 210 -9.47 14.95 -11.78
C GLU A 210 -9.27 14.17 -10.47
N GLY A 211 -8.76 12.93 -10.56
CA GLY A 211 -8.50 12.10 -9.38
C GLY A 211 -7.35 12.61 -8.51
N ILE A 212 -6.25 13.06 -9.13
CA ILE A 212 -5.13 13.67 -8.41
C ILE A 212 -5.52 15.03 -7.84
N GLU A 213 -6.27 15.85 -8.59
CA GLU A 213 -6.77 17.14 -8.08
C GLU A 213 -7.69 16.96 -6.87
N ALA A 214 -8.63 16.01 -6.94
CA ALA A 214 -9.52 15.69 -5.84
C ALA A 214 -8.75 15.17 -4.62
N PHE A 215 -7.73 14.31 -4.83
CA PHE A 215 -6.86 13.87 -3.75
C PHE A 215 -6.10 15.04 -3.14
N CYS A 216 -5.42 15.86 -3.94
CA CYS A 216 -4.66 17.02 -3.48
C CYS A 216 -5.54 17.95 -2.63
N LYS A 217 -6.74 18.29 -3.12
CA LYS A 217 -7.73 19.06 -2.35
C LYS A 217 -8.08 18.38 -1.02
N ALA A 218 -8.34 17.07 -1.05
CA ALA A 218 -8.66 16.31 0.14
C ALA A 218 -7.49 16.20 1.13
N VAL A 219 -6.24 16.43 0.74
CA VAL A 219 -5.09 16.38 1.65
C VAL A 219 -4.41 17.72 1.87
N ASP A 220 -5.07 18.83 1.52
CA ASP A 220 -4.51 20.18 1.62
C ASP A 220 -3.18 20.33 0.86
N LEU A 221 -3.13 19.82 -0.36
CA LEU A 221 -2.05 20.04 -1.33
C LEU A 221 -2.60 20.84 -2.52
N ASP A 222 -1.77 21.72 -3.07
CA ASP A 222 -2.00 22.37 -4.36
C ASP A 222 -1.86 21.34 -5.47
N PHE A 223 -2.86 21.20 -6.33
CA PHE A 223 -2.71 20.41 -7.55
C PHE A 223 -1.87 21.18 -8.57
N ARG A 224 -0.87 20.51 -9.15
CA ARG A 224 -0.09 21.05 -10.27
C ARG A 224 -0.15 20.08 -11.46
N PRO A 225 -0.64 20.47 -12.65
CA PRO A 225 -0.77 19.57 -13.79
C PRO A 225 0.53 18.85 -14.20
N GLU A 226 1.68 19.49 -13.99
CA GLU A 226 3.01 18.93 -14.20
C GLU A 226 3.30 17.69 -13.34
N MET A 227 2.56 17.48 -12.24
CA MET A 227 2.70 16.29 -11.40
C MET A 227 2.39 14.99 -12.14
N LEU A 228 1.66 15.07 -13.25
CA LEU A 228 1.29 13.92 -14.07
C LEU A 228 2.37 13.52 -15.08
N GLN A 229 3.52 14.21 -15.11
CA GLN A 229 4.59 14.02 -16.10
C GLN A 229 5.95 13.90 -15.40
N TRP A 230 6.77 12.95 -15.84
CA TRP A 230 8.09 12.65 -15.27
C TRP A 230 9.01 12.01 -16.30
N ASP A 231 9.05 12.57 -17.51
CA ASP A 231 9.82 12.05 -18.64
C ASP A 231 11.31 12.41 -18.61
N ASP A 232 11.74 13.33 -17.74
CA ASP A 232 13.15 13.67 -17.57
C ASP A 232 13.92 12.65 -16.72
N SER A 233 15.24 12.66 -16.92
CA SER A 233 16.15 11.72 -16.25
C SER A 233 16.18 11.88 -14.74
N ALA A 234 16.04 13.10 -14.21
CA ALA A 234 16.13 13.33 -12.77
C ALA A 234 14.99 12.63 -12.02
N HIS A 235 13.76 12.71 -12.54
CA HIS A 235 12.63 11.98 -11.95
C HIS A 235 12.74 10.47 -12.14
N GLN A 236 13.33 9.98 -13.25
CA GLN A 236 13.54 8.54 -13.47
C GLN A 236 14.62 7.97 -12.55
N ASP A 237 15.73 8.68 -12.35
CA ASP A 237 16.82 8.27 -11.47
C ASP A 237 16.34 8.24 -10.01
N HIS A 238 15.57 9.26 -9.60
CA HIS A 238 14.96 9.30 -8.27
C HIS A 238 13.98 8.12 -8.06
N ALA A 239 13.10 7.85 -9.02
CA ALA A 239 12.18 6.71 -8.95
C ALA A 239 12.91 5.36 -8.90
N THR A 240 13.98 5.20 -9.69
CA THR A 240 14.79 3.97 -9.73
C THR A 240 15.43 3.70 -8.36
N ALA A 241 16.04 4.72 -7.76
CA ALA A 241 16.63 4.61 -6.42
C ALA A 241 15.58 4.33 -5.34
N ALA A 242 14.42 5.02 -5.38
CA ALA A 242 13.37 4.85 -4.39
C ALA A 242 12.72 3.45 -4.42
N PHE A 243 12.64 2.83 -5.60
CA PHE A 243 11.93 1.57 -5.83
C PHE A 243 12.83 0.33 -5.90
N GLU A 244 14.15 0.49 -5.79
CA GLU A 244 15.15 -0.57 -5.90
C GLU A 244 14.88 -1.74 -4.94
N LYS A 245 14.42 -1.43 -3.71
CA LYS A 245 14.14 -2.40 -2.64
C LYS A 245 13.24 -3.55 -3.08
N TRP A 246 12.20 -3.25 -3.86
CA TRP A 246 11.22 -4.22 -4.33
C TRP A 246 11.37 -4.46 -5.84
N ALA A 247 12.57 -4.88 -6.24
CA ALA A 247 12.89 -5.19 -7.63
C ALA A 247 11.89 -6.18 -8.24
N GLY A 248 11.51 -5.97 -9.49
CA GLY A 248 10.53 -6.78 -10.23
C GLY A 248 9.06 -6.43 -9.96
N TRP A 249 8.75 -5.67 -8.91
CA TRP A 249 7.38 -5.21 -8.63
C TRP A 249 7.02 -3.95 -9.41
N HIS A 250 8.00 -3.10 -9.70
CA HIS A 250 7.78 -1.73 -10.15
C HIS A 250 8.08 -1.47 -11.63
N ASN A 251 8.33 -2.52 -12.42
CA ASN A 251 8.75 -2.40 -13.82
C ASN A 251 7.81 -1.51 -14.64
N ASP A 252 6.49 -1.68 -14.49
CA ASP A 252 5.50 -0.87 -15.21
C ASP A 252 5.53 0.61 -14.78
N ALA A 253 5.76 0.88 -13.49
CA ALA A 253 5.86 2.24 -12.97
C ALA A 253 7.18 2.89 -13.41
N LEU A 254 8.30 2.18 -13.35
CA LEU A 254 9.62 2.66 -13.78
C LEU A 254 9.68 2.94 -15.29
N ALA A 255 9.01 2.12 -16.12
CA ALA A 255 8.93 2.33 -17.56
C ALA A 255 7.97 3.46 -17.97
N SER A 256 7.14 3.97 -17.05
CA SER A 256 6.20 5.05 -17.34
C SER A 256 6.88 6.42 -17.31
N THR A 257 6.31 7.37 -18.06
CA THR A 257 6.75 8.77 -18.13
C THR A 257 5.69 9.76 -17.66
N GLY A 258 4.58 9.25 -17.14
CA GLY A 258 3.47 10.05 -16.62
C GLY A 258 2.25 9.20 -16.30
N LEU A 259 1.28 9.81 -15.62
CA LEU A 259 -0.03 9.23 -15.36
C LEU A 259 -1.04 9.78 -16.38
N LYS A 260 -1.38 8.96 -17.37
CA LYS A 260 -2.27 9.35 -18.48
C LYS A 260 -3.56 8.54 -18.45
N ALA A 261 -4.65 9.17 -18.88
CA ALA A 261 -5.93 8.49 -19.01
C ALA A 261 -5.79 7.29 -19.94
N ARG A 262 -6.45 6.18 -19.60
CA ARG A 262 -6.46 4.98 -20.45
C ARG A 262 -7.08 5.31 -21.81
N THR A 263 -6.42 4.89 -22.89
CA THR A 263 -6.87 5.16 -24.28
C THR A 263 -8.17 4.44 -24.65
N SER A 264 -8.56 3.42 -23.88
CA SER A 264 -9.84 2.74 -24.01
C SER A 264 -10.36 2.34 -22.63
N HIS A 265 -11.66 2.53 -22.40
CA HIS A 265 -12.34 1.86 -21.30
C HIS A 265 -12.28 0.36 -21.61
N LYS A 266 -11.35 -0.34 -20.95
CA LYS A 266 -11.28 -1.80 -21.08
C LYS A 266 -12.61 -2.36 -20.62
N LYS A 267 -13.35 -2.99 -21.53
CA LYS A 267 -14.55 -3.76 -21.21
C LYS A 267 -14.20 -4.66 -20.02
N THR A 268 -14.96 -4.55 -18.94
CA THR A 268 -14.82 -5.43 -17.78
C THR A 268 -15.15 -6.84 -18.26
N PRO A 269 -14.17 -7.77 -18.29
CA PRO A 269 -14.45 -9.14 -18.72
C PRO A 269 -15.44 -9.79 -17.74
N SER A 270 -16.18 -10.77 -18.22
CA SER A 270 -16.95 -11.69 -17.37
C SER A 270 -16.02 -12.56 -16.52
N ALA A 271 -16.57 -13.19 -15.47
CA ALA A 271 -15.79 -14.11 -14.64
C ALA A 271 -15.25 -15.29 -15.47
N ASP A 272 -16.03 -15.80 -16.41
CA ASP A 272 -15.63 -16.88 -17.32
C ASP A 272 -14.47 -16.47 -18.24
N GLU A 273 -14.50 -15.24 -18.77
CA GLU A 273 -13.40 -14.70 -19.60
C GLU A 273 -12.10 -14.54 -18.79
N GLU A 274 -12.20 -14.08 -17.54
CA GLU A 274 -11.06 -13.99 -16.63
C GLU A 274 -10.50 -15.36 -16.27
N ASP A 275 -11.37 -16.31 -15.92
CA ASP A 275 -10.96 -17.65 -15.54
C ASP A 275 -10.28 -18.36 -16.72
N ALA A 276 -10.80 -18.20 -17.94
CA ALA A 276 -10.15 -18.70 -19.15
C ALA A 276 -8.77 -18.07 -19.36
N GLU A 277 -8.64 -16.75 -19.19
CA GLU A 277 -7.37 -16.03 -19.32
C GLU A 277 -6.35 -16.53 -18.27
N TRP A 278 -6.75 -16.63 -17.00
CA TRP A 278 -5.88 -17.05 -15.91
C TRP A 278 -5.49 -18.52 -16.03
N ALA A 279 -6.40 -19.39 -16.47
CA ALA A 279 -6.10 -20.80 -16.73
C ALA A 279 -5.10 -20.94 -17.88
N SER A 280 -5.23 -20.13 -18.93
CA SER A 280 -4.27 -20.11 -20.04
C SER A 280 -2.88 -19.64 -19.59
N LYS A 281 -2.80 -18.64 -18.71
CA LYS A 281 -1.52 -18.05 -18.26
C LYS A 281 -0.84 -18.86 -17.15
N TYR A 282 -1.61 -19.39 -16.21
CA TYR A 282 -1.11 -19.92 -14.94
C TYR A 282 -1.53 -21.37 -14.67
N GLY A 283 -2.21 -22.01 -15.64
CA GLY A 283 -2.78 -23.34 -15.49
C GLY A 283 -3.99 -23.36 -14.55
N ALA A 284 -4.68 -24.51 -14.51
CA ALA A 284 -5.89 -24.69 -13.71
C ALA A 284 -5.67 -24.45 -12.21
N LYS A 285 -4.51 -24.85 -11.68
CA LYS A 285 -4.16 -24.61 -10.27
C LYS A 285 -4.03 -23.11 -9.97
N GLY A 286 -3.29 -22.37 -10.81
CA GLY A 286 -3.08 -20.94 -10.63
C GLY A 286 -4.39 -20.16 -10.77
N GLN A 287 -5.21 -20.49 -11.77
CA GLN A 287 -6.55 -19.91 -11.93
C GLN A 287 -7.41 -20.07 -10.69
N LYS A 288 -7.50 -21.29 -10.14
CA LYS A 288 -8.30 -21.56 -8.94
C LYS A 288 -7.81 -20.75 -7.74
N ILE A 289 -6.50 -20.70 -7.51
CA ILE A 289 -5.90 -19.90 -6.42
C ILE A 289 -6.25 -18.41 -6.58
N ILE A 290 -6.17 -17.88 -7.80
CA ILE A 290 -6.51 -16.49 -8.08
C ILE A 290 -7.99 -16.25 -7.81
N ARG A 291 -8.89 -17.10 -8.34
CA ARG A 291 -10.34 -16.99 -8.16
C ARG A 291 -10.73 -17.01 -6.68
N ASP A 292 -10.26 -18.03 -5.94
CA ASP A 292 -10.53 -18.16 -4.50
C ASP A 292 -10.07 -16.90 -3.73
N CYS A 293 -8.91 -16.36 -4.09
CA CYS A 293 -8.37 -15.15 -3.46
C CYS A 293 -9.14 -13.88 -3.87
N VAL A 294 -9.55 -13.75 -5.14
CA VAL A 294 -10.42 -12.65 -5.60
C VAL A 294 -11.71 -12.65 -4.80
N ASP A 295 -12.42 -13.76 -4.78
CA ASP A 295 -13.74 -13.87 -4.17
C ASP A 295 -13.68 -13.62 -2.66
N THR A 296 -12.62 -14.09 -1.99
CA THR A 296 -12.36 -13.83 -0.57
C THR A 296 -12.22 -12.34 -0.25
N ASN A 297 -11.62 -11.54 -1.15
CA ASN A 297 -11.29 -10.13 -0.89
C ASN A 297 -12.31 -9.15 -1.49
N MET A 298 -13.23 -9.60 -2.35
CA MET A 298 -14.27 -8.76 -2.94
C MET A 298 -15.14 -8.03 -1.91
N PRO A 299 -15.64 -8.67 -0.83
CA PRO A 299 -16.50 -7.98 0.15
C PRO A 299 -15.81 -6.78 0.83
N ASP A 300 -14.51 -6.89 1.11
CA ASP A 300 -13.76 -5.80 1.73
C ASP A 300 -13.47 -4.67 0.73
N TYR A 301 -13.23 -5.00 -0.54
CA TYR A 301 -13.15 -4.02 -1.61
C TYR A 301 -14.49 -3.28 -1.80
N ASP A 302 -15.61 -4.00 -1.92
CA ASP A 302 -16.93 -3.42 -2.14
C ASP A 302 -17.38 -2.54 -0.98
N TYR A 303 -16.98 -2.89 0.25
CA TYR A 303 -17.15 -2.04 1.42
C TYR A 303 -16.38 -0.73 1.29
N LEU A 304 -15.07 -0.78 1.02
CA LEU A 304 -14.23 0.43 0.90
C LEU A 304 -14.63 1.30 -0.30
N LYS A 305 -15.07 0.69 -1.41
CA LYS A 305 -15.49 1.39 -2.64
C LYS A 305 -16.65 2.36 -2.39
N GLN A 306 -17.49 2.11 -1.39
CA GLN A 306 -18.61 3.01 -1.03
C GLN A 306 -18.15 4.38 -0.57
N PHE A 307 -16.95 4.48 -0.01
CA PHE A 307 -16.38 5.72 0.53
C PHE A 307 -15.41 6.43 -0.43
N THR A 308 -15.31 5.95 -1.67
CA THR A 308 -14.39 6.54 -2.65
C THR A 308 -14.79 7.95 -3.04
N LEU A 309 -13.76 8.81 -3.17
CA LEU A 309 -13.93 10.17 -3.66
C LEU A 309 -14.66 10.18 -5.00
N LYS A 310 -15.60 11.13 -5.14
CA LYS A 310 -16.30 11.38 -6.39
C LYS A 310 -15.67 12.61 -7.03
N PHE A 311 -15.03 12.36 -8.17
CA PHE A 311 -14.50 13.34 -9.11
C PHE A 311 -14.98 12.95 -10.50
#